data_AF-A0A352S4M2-F1
#
_entry.id   AF-A0A352S4M2-F1
#
_cell.length_a   1.000
_cell.length_b   1.000
_cell.length_c   1.000
_cell.angle_alpha   90.00
_cell.angle_beta   90.00
_cell.angle_gamma   90.00
#
_symmetry.space_group_name_H-M   'P 1'
#
loop_
_entity.id
_entity.type
_entity.pdbx_description
1 polymer ?
#
loop_
_entity_poly.entity_id
_entity_poly.type
_entity_poly.pdbx_seq_one_letter_code
_entity_poly.pdbx_strand_id
1 'polypeptide(L)'
;AATGLSIMCFVANRGIVQIHTGAVKKLLRTGPWFNVLDDTFNLHLNTEAVASSWVVNKPTVDGWVTSLELYGEDGGMIVQFFGERKPGQPELPEWRHLLESLCPQALAA
;
A
#
# COMPACT_ATOMS: atom_id res chain seq x y z
N ALA A 1 -0.15 -11.03 4.30
CA ALA A 1 -0.33 -12.06 5.34
C ALA A 1 -0.36 -13.48 4.77
N ALA A 2 -1.43 -13.92 4.09
CA ALA A 2 -1.58 -15.33 3.68
C ALA A 2 -0.40 -15.90 2.86
N THR A 3 0.14 -15.12 1.92
CA THR A 3 1.26 -15.53 1.05
C THR A 3 2.64 -15.14 1.60
N GLY A 4 2.70 -14.36 2.68
CA GLY A 4 3.95 -13.73 3.11
C GLY A 4 4.54 -12.73 2.11
N LEU A 5 3.78 -12.25 1.11
CA LEU A 5 4.24 -11.25 0.15
C LEU A 5 4.69 -9.98 0.89
N SER A 6 5.91 -9.54 0.58
CA SER A 6 6.51 -8.35 1.18
C SER A 6 6.01 -7.07 0.50
N ILE A 7 5.69 -6.08 1.32
CA ILE A 7 5.13 -4.81 0.89
C ILE A 7 5.97 -3.64 1.39
N MET A 8 5.77 -2.48 0.78
CA MET A 8 6.10 -1.19 1.37
C MET A 8 4.81 -0.48 1.77
N CYS A 9 4.74 0.06 2.98
CA CYS A 9 3.62 0.85 3.47
C CYS A 9 4.13 2.26 3.77
N PHE A 10 3.62 3.26 3.05
CA PHE A 10 3.94 4.67 3.24
C PHE A 10 2.79 5.37 3.97
N VAL A 11 3.11 5.96 5.12
CA VAL A 11 2.20 6.87 5.84
C VAL A 11 2.91 8.20 5.97
N ALA A 12 2.23 9.28 5.61
CA ALA A 12 2.84 10.58 5.48
C ALA A 12 1.99 11.68 6.13
N ASN A 13 2.66 12.75 6.52
CA ASN A 13 2.06 14.05 6.77
C ASN A 13 2.89 15.13 6.03
N ARG A 14 2.57 16.41 6.26
CA ARG A 14 3.23 17.53 5.58
C ARG A 14 4.76 17.58 5.75
N GLY A 15 5.31 17.04 6.85
CA GLY A 15 6.73 17.14 7.16
C GLY A 15 7.50 15.82 7.10
N ILE A 16 6.82 14.67 7.17
CA ILE A 16 7.46 13.36 7.34
C ILE A 16 6.72 12.32 6.52
N VAL A 17 7.50 11.44 5.87
CA VAL A 17 7.03 10.16 5.35
C VAL A 17 7.70 9.05 6.16
N GLN A 18 6.90 8.14 6.70
CA GLN A 18 7.40 6.93 7.35
C GLN A 18 7.11 5.72 6.45
N ILE A 19 8.11 4.85 6.33
CA ILE A 19 8.10 3.72 5.43
C ILE A 19 8.33 2.44 6.24
N HIS A 20 7.38 1.51 6.18
CA HIS A 20 7.64 0.12 6.53
C HIS A 20 7.94 -0.67 5.25
N THR A 21 8.93 -1.56 5.32
CA THR A 21 9.20 -2.56 4.28
C THR A 21 9.25 -3.94 4.93
N GLY A 22 8.45 -4.87 4.43
CA GLY A 22 8.39 -6.23 4.94
C GLY A 22 7.04 -6.91 4.72
N ALA A 23 6.99 -8.20 5.01
CA ALA A 23 5.75 -8.95 5.03
C ALA A 23 4.99 -8.70 6.33
N VAL A 24 3.67 -8.52 6.22
CA VAL A 24 2.77 -8.36 7.39
C VAL A 24 2.14 -9.68 7.80
N LYS A 25 2.01 -9.93 9.10
CA LYS A 25 1.56 -11.23 9.63
C LYS A 25 0.28 -11.14 10.44
N LYS A 26 0.25 -10.35 11.52
CA LYS A 26 -0.84 -10.30 12.48
C LYS A 26 -1.83 -9.20 12.12
N LEU A 27 -2.88 -9.59 11.40
CA LEU A 27 -3.95 -8.68 10.98
C LEU A 27 -5.15 -8.78 11.93
N LEU A 28 -5.71 -7.64 12.34
CA LEU A 28 -6.85 -7.60 13.24
C LEU A 28 -7.83 -6.47 12.87
N ARG A 29 -9.12 -6.80 12.79
CA ARG A 29 -10.21 -5.82 12.68
C ARG A 29 -10.75 -5.52 14.08
N THR A 30 -10.87 -4.24 14.43
CA THR A 30 -11.50 -3.80 15.69
C THR A 30 -12.32 -2.54 15.44
N GLY A 31 -13.65 -2.71 15.35
CA GLY A 31 -14.55 -1.64 14.92
C GLY A 31 -14.13 -1.08 13.55
N PRO A 32 -13.96 0.25 13.40
CA PRO A 32 -13.59 0.85 12.12
C PRO A 32 -12.10 0.64 11.75
N TRP A 33 -11.29 0.16 12.70
CA TRP A 33 -9.84 0.04 12.54
C TRP A 33 -9.43 -1.30 11.94
N PHE A 34 -8.67 -1.26 10.85
CA PHE A 34 -7.87 -2.38 10.36
C PHE A 34 -6.45 -2.23 10.86
N ASN A 35 -5.91 -3.28 11.47
CA ASN A 35 -4.63 -3.22 12.16
C ASN A 35 -3.65 -4.24 11.62
N VAL A 36 -2.38 -3.82 11.53
CA VAL A 36 -1.21 -4.71 11.54
C VAL A 36 -0.60 -4.61 12.93
N LEU A 37 -0.36 -5.73 13.59
CA LEU A 37 0.14 -5.80 14.97
C LEU A 37 1.38 -6.70 15.05
N ASP A 38 2.36 -6.46 14.18
CA ASP A 38 3.61 -7.22 14.14
C ASP A 38 4.62 -6.66 15.15
N ASP A 39 5.60 -7.49 15.54
CA ASP A 39 6.56 -7.16 16.61
C ASP A 39 7.34 -5.86 16.35
N THR A 40 7.65 -5.58 15.07
CA THR A 40 8.43 -4.40 14.65
C THR A 40 7.62 -3.41 13.81
N PHE A 41 6.33 -3.67 13.58
CA PHE A 41 5.47 -2.81 12.78
C PHE A 41 4.02 -2.87 13.25
N ASN A 42 3.52 -1.71 13.68
CA ASN A 42 2.12 -1.52 14.01
C ASN A 42 1.51 -0.48 13.06
N LEU A 43 0.38 -0.82 12.45
CA LEU A 43 -0.43 0.05 11.62
C LEU A 43 -1.84 0.07 12.17
N HIS A 44 -2.42 1.27 12.31
CA HIS A 44 -3.81 1.46 12.67
C HIS A 44 -4.47 2.30 11.58
N LEU A 45 -5.25 1.65 10.72
CA LEU A 45 -5.93 2.30 9.60
C LEU A 45 -7.43 2.36 9.89
N ASN A 46 -7.97 3.56 10.09
CA ASN A 46 -9.42 3.76 10.14
C ASN A 46 -9.98 3.65 8.73
N THR A 47 -10.64 2.53 8.40
CA THR A 47 -11.14 2.32 7.05
C THR A 47 -12.42 3.08 6.74
N GLU A 48 -13.13 3.60 7.75
CA GLU A 48 -14.29 4.47 7.54
C GLU A 48 -13.90 5.89 7.11
N ALA A 49 -12.64 6.30 7.35
CA ALA A 49 -12.12 7.58 6.89
C ALA A 49 -11.68 7.56 5.41
N VAL A 50 -11.70 6.39 4.76
CA VAL A 50 -11.28 6.24 3.35
C VAL A 50 -12.46 6.60 2.45
N ALA A 51 -12.34 7.74 1.77
CA ALA A 51 -13.34 8.19 0.80
C ALA A 51 -13.13 7.57 -0.58
N SER A 52 -11.88 7.32 -0.98
CA SER A 52 -11.58 6.63 -2.24
C SER A 52 -10.30 5.80 -2.17
N SER A 53 -10.26 4.75 -2.99
CA SER A 53 -9.15 3.80 -3.13
C SER A 53 -8.80 3.65 -4.60
N TRP A 54 -7.52 3.76 -4.95
CA TRP A 54 -7.06 3.74 -6.33
C TRP A 54 -5.91 2.77 -6.51
N VAL A 55 -5.95 2.01 -7.62
CA VAL A 55 -4.78 1.29 -8.13
C VAL A 55 -4.16 2.16 -9.22
N VAL A 56 -2.91 2.56 -9.02
CA VAL A 56 -2.21 3.53 -9.87
C VAL A 56 -0.91 2.93 -10.42
N ASN A 57 -0.76 2.95 -11.74
CA ASN A 57 0.44 2.54 -12.47
C ASN A 57 1.26 3.76 -12.84
N LYS A 58 2.49 3.82 -12.33
CA LYS A 58 3.43 4.93 -12.56
C LYS A 58 4.61 4.44 -13.40
N PRO A 59 4.95 5.10 -14.51
CA PRO A 59 6.13 4.74 -15.29
C PRO A 59 7.39 5.16 -14.50
N THR A 60 8.37 4.27 -14.43
CA THR A 60 9.69 4.56 -13.87
C THR A 60 10.77 4.11 -14.85
N VAL A 61 12.02 4.52 -14.60
CA VAL A 61 13.17 4.06 -15.39
C VAL A 61 13.35 2.54 -15.34
N ASP A 62 12.86 1.90 -14.27
CA ASP A 62 12.93 0.46 -14.02
C ASP A 62 11.66 -0.29 -14.49
N GLY A 63 10.75 0.40 -15.19
CA GLY A 63 9.46 -0.13 -15.64
C GLY A 63 8.27 0.41 -14.85
N TRP A 64 7.10 -0.20 -15.06
CA TRP A 64 5.87 0.19 -14.35
C TRP A 64 5.92 -0.21 -12.88
N VAL A 65 5.52 0.72 -12.01
CA VAL A 65 5.33 0.50 -10.57
C VAL A 65 3.86 0.75 -10.24
N THR A 66 3.24 -0.25 -9.63
CA THR A 66 1.82 -0.30 -9.29
C THR A 66 1.66 0.00 -7.80
N SER A 67 0.74 0.89 -7.46
CA SER A 67 0.45 1.27 -6.07
C SER A 67 -1.03 1.16 -5.74
N LEU A 68 -1.34 0.84 -4.49
CA LEU A 68 -2.67 1.05 -3.90
C LEU A 68 -2.63 2.30 -3.04
N GLU A 69 -3.51 3.26 -3.32
CA GLU A 69 -3.53 4.56 -2.65
C GLU A 69 -4.90 4.83 -2.06
N LEU A 70 -4.93 5.23 -0.78
CA LEU A 70 -6.17 5.55 -0.06
C LEU A 70 -6.23 7.05 0.26
N TYR A 71 -7.37 7.67 -0.03
CA TYR A 71 -7.59 9.10 0.15
C TYR A 71 -8.82 9.38 1.02
N GLY A 72 -8.75 10.44 1.84
CA GLY A 72 -9.85 10.97 2.62
C GLY A 72 -10.76 11.90 1.80
N GLU A 73 -11.85 12.38 2.42
CA GLU A 73 -12.84 13.25 1.77
C GLU A 73 -12.26 14.60 1.32
N ASP A 74 -11.20 15.07 1.99
CA ASP A 74 -10.48 16.30 1.65
C ASP A 74 -9.46 16.12 0.51
N GLY A 75 -9.36 14.91 -0.05
CA GLY A 75 -8.33 14.54 -1.02
C GLY A 75 -6.96 14.29 -0.39
N GLY A 76 -6.85 14.33 0.94
CA GLY A 76 -5.64 14.01 1.68
C GLY A 76 -5.30 12.52 1.57
N MET A 77 -4.04 12.22 1.31
CA MET A 77 -3.57 10.85 1.23
C MET A 77 -3.43 10.23 2.63
N ILE A 78 -4.09 9.09 2.84
CA ILE A 78 -4.09 8.35 4.12
C ILE A 78 -2.91 7.38 4.16
N VAL A 79 -2.76 6.56 3.14
CA VAL A 79 -1.71 5.54 3.04
C VAL A 79 -1.48 5.11 1.60
N GLN A 80 -0.25 4.74 1.26
CA GLN A 80 0.08 4.06 0.01
C GLN A 80 0.73 2.71 0.29
N PHE A 81 0.44 1.74 -0.56
CA PHE A 81 1.08 0.43 -0.54
C PHE A 81 1.74 0.12 -1.89
N PHE A 82 2.90 -0.51 -1.83
CA PHE A 82 3.66 -1.02 -2.96
C PHE A 82 4.17 -2.43 -2.65
N GLY A 83 4.60 -3.19 -3.65
CA GLY A 83 5.44 -4.36 -3.44
C GLY A 83 6.85 -3.94 -3.01
N GLU A 84 7.51 -4.73 -2.15
CA GLU A 84 8.91 -4.48 -1.79
C GLU A 84 9.78 -4.44 -3.05
N ARG A 85 10.58 -3.39 -3.19
CA ARG A 85 11.60 -3.30 -4.24
C ARG A 85 12.80 -2.49 -3.79
N LYS A 86 13.92 -2.69 -4.47
CA LYS A 86 15.15 -1.89 -4.32
C LYS A 86 15.33 -1.00 -5.57
N PRO A 87 16.08 0.12 -5.47
CA PRO A 87 16.42 0.92 -6.64
C PRO A 87 17.06 0.07 -7.75
N GLY A 88 16.69 0.29 -9.01
CA GLY A 88 17.20 -0.48 -10.14
C GLY A 88 16.56 -1.86 -10.32
N GLN A 89 15.53 -2.20 -9.52
CA GLN A 89 14.79 -3.45 -9.64
C GLN A 89 13.33 -3.18 -10.02
N PRO A 90 12.75 -3.98 -10.95
CA PRO A 90 11.33 -3.88 -11.27
C PRO A 90 10.48 -4.26 -10.05
N GLU A 91 9.19 -3.94 -10.11
CA GLU A 91 8.27 -4.37 -9.06
C GLU A 91 8.09 -5.89 -9.02
N LEU A 92 7.67 -6.40 -7.86
CA LEU A 92 7.35 -7.83 -7.68
C LEU A 92 6.18 -8.23 -8.59
N PRO A 93 6.32 -9.23 -9.46
CA PRO A 93 5.23 -9.71 -10.30
C PRO A 93 4.00 -10.16 -9.48
N GLU A 94 4.22 -10.75 -8.31
CA GLU A 94 3.17 -11.19 -7.41
C GLU A 94 2.38 -10.01 -6.82
N TRP A 95 3.04 -8.86 -6.60
CA TRP A 95 2.36 -7.64 -6.19
C TRP A 95 1.48 -7.08 -7.32
N ARG A 96 2.02 -7.04 -8.54
CA ARG A 96 1.26 -6.61 -9.72
C ARG A 96 0.02 -7.49 -9.91
N HIS A 97 0.18 -8.80 -9.94
CA HIS A 97 -0.93 -9.74 -10.10
C HIS A 97 -1.99 -9.59 -8.99
N LEU A 98 -1.56 -9.34 -7.75
CA LEU A 98 -2.49 -9.09 -6.64
C LEU A 98 -3.35 -7.86 -6.92
N LEU A 99 -2.75 -6.72 -7.30
CA LEU A 99 -3.51 -5.50 -7.56
C LEU A 99 -4.37 -5.60 -8.82
N GLU A 100 -3.90 -6.24 -9.89
CA GLU A 100 -4.69 -6.50 -11.10
C GLU A 100 -5.92 -7.37 -10.80
N SER A 101 -5.81 -8.33 -9.86
CA SER A 101 -6.94 -9.15 -9.44
C SER A 101 -8.04 -8.37 -8.71
N LEU A 102 -7.70 -7.21 -8.11
CA LEU A 102 -8.62 -6.33 -7.39
C LEU A 102 -9.15 -5.21 -8.29
N CYS A 103 -8.31 -4.71 -9.19
CA CYS A 103 -8.62 -3.62 -10.12
C CYS A 103 -7.99 -3.94 -11.49
N PRO A 104 -8.73 -4.59 -12.41
CA PRO A 104 -8.21 -4.95 -13.72
C PRO A 104 -7.82 -3.76 -14.61
N GLN A 105 -8.36 -2.58 -14.31
CA GLN A 105 -8.07 -1.34 -15.04
C GLN A 105 -7.50 -0.30 -14.08
N ALA A 106 -6.19 -0.40 -13.83
CA ALA A 106 -5.46 0.60 -13.07
C ALA A 106 -5.46 1.96 -13.76
N LEU A 107 -5.46 3.03 -12.97
CA LEU A 107 -5.22 4.37 -13.48
C LEU A 107 -3.75 4.49 -13.91
N ALA A 108 -3.50 4.84 -15.17
CA ALA A 108 -2.17 5.27 -15.59
C ALA A 108 -1.97 6.73 -15.16
N ALA A 109 -0.94 6.98 -14.35
CA ALA A 109 -0.57 8.31 -13.88
C ALA A 109 0.80 8.73 -14.44
#